data_AF-A0A257GDW8-F1
#
_entry.id   AF-A0A257GDW8-F1
#
_cell.length_a   1.000
_cell.length_b   1.000
_cell.length_c   1.000
_cell.angle_alpha   90.00
_cell.angle_beta   90.00
_cell.angle_gamma   90.00
#
_symmetry.space_group_name_H-M   'P 1'
#
loop_
_entity.id
_entity.type
_entity.pdbx_description
1 polymer ?
#
loop_
_entity_poly.entity_id
_entity_poly.type
_entity_poly.pdbx_seq_one_letter_code
_entity_poly.pdbx_strand_id
1 'polypeptide(L)'
;MPASFLFALAAATAAVPAADLPALEKDPTAMSPSEIRAFNAGRSAKDPDFIRCRRNEETGSLVRKTFICHTVSQWAEQEQQGNQTGRDVYDEFVSKAGRTSS
;
A
#
# COMPACT_ATOMS: atom_id res chain seq x y z
N MET A 1 -48.23 -2.09 27.92
CA MET A 1 -47.45 -0.86 27.66
C MET A 1 -46.99 -0.33 29.01
N PRO A 2 -45.76 0.19 29.23
CA PRO A 2 -44.73 0.65 28.28
C PRO A 2 -43.33 0.03 28.65
N ALA A 3 -42.14 0.39 28.18
CA ALA A 3 -41.62 1.50 27.39
C ALA A 3 -40.36 0.99 26.64
N SER A 4 -40.29 1.21 25.34
CA SER A 4 -39.07 0.99 24.56
C SER A 4 -38.12 2.19 24.75
N PHE A 5 -36.95 1.96 25.34
CA PHE A 5 -35.88 2.96 25.38
C PHE A 5 -35.01 2.84 24.12
N LEU A 6 -35.17 3.78 23.20
CA LEU A 6 -34.25 3.95 22.07
C LEU A 6 -33.09 4.85 22.51
N PHE A 7 -31.92 4.26 22.70
CA PHE A 7 -30.66 5.00 22.82
C PHE A 7 -30.15 5.33 21.41
N ALA A 8 -30.31 6.59 20.99
CA ALA A 8 -29.66 7.11 19.80
C ALA A 8 -28.23 7.54 20.18
N LEU A 9 -27.24 6.73 19.84
CA LEU A 9 -25.82 7.06 19.99
C LEU A 9 -25.37 7.83 18.73
N ALA A 10 -25.34 9.16 18.83
CA ALA A 10 -24.78 10.01 17.79
C ALA A 10 -23.24 9.90 17.79
N ALA A 11 -22.68 9.14 16.85
CA ALA A 11 -21.25 9.10 16.62
C ALA A 11 -20.83 10.36 15.85
N ALA A 12 -20.25 11.34 16.55
CA ALA A 12 -19.59 12.48 15.93
C ALA A 12 -18.25 12.02 15.32
N THR A 13 -18.21 11.86 14.00
CA THR A 13 -16.95 11.69 13.26
C THR A 13 -16.28 13.05 13.10
N ALA A 14 -15.35 13.39 14.00
CA ALA A 14 -14.47 14.54 13.80
C ALA A 14 -13.53 14.25 12.63
N ALA A 15 -13.67 15.00 11.52
CA ALA A 15 -12.74 14.93 10.41
C ALA A 15 -11.46 15.70 10.77
N VAL A 16 -10.33 14.98 10.86
CA VAL A 16 -9.01 15.61 11.02
C VAL A 16 -8.54 16.16 9.67
N PRO A 17 -8.11 17.42 9.58
CA PRO A 17 -7.56 17.97 8.34
C PRO A 17 -6.25 17.26 7.99
N ALA A 18 -6.07 16.93 6.70
CA ALA A 18 -4.94 16.14 6.22
C ALA A 18 -3.55 16.76 6.49
N ALA A 19 -3.49 18.07 6.77
CA ALA A 19 -2.25 18.79 7.05
C ALA A 19 -1.67 18.51 8.45
N ASP A 20 -2.43 17.91 9.37
CA ASP A 20 -2.00 17.61 10.74
C ASP A 20 -1.69 16.11 10.96
N LEU A 21 -1.69 15.30 9.90
CA LEU A 21 -1.41 13.87 10.02
C LEU A 21 0.11 13.63 10.18
N PRO A 22 0.51 12.69 11.06
CA PRO A 22 1.91 12.42 11.30
C PRO A 22 2.59 11.88 10.03
N ALA A 23 3.81 12.37 9.79
CA ALA A 23 4.68 11.84 8.75
C ALA A 23 5.09 10.40 9.09
N LEU A 24 5.32 9.60 8.05
CA LEU A 24 5.76 8.22 8.24
C LEU A 24 7.25 8.18 8.61
N GLU A 25 7.53 7.86 9.87
CA GLU A 25 8.91 7.78 10.40
C GLU A 25 9.51 6.37 10.30
N LYS A 26 8.66 5.33 10.26
CA LYS A 26 9.05 3.91 10.30
C LYS A 26 8.73 3.24 8.96
N ASP A 27 9.58 2.30 8.54
CA ASP A 27 9.32 1.46 7.38
C ASP A 27 8.01 0.68 7.57
N PRO A 28 7.00 0.82 6.67
CA PRO A 28 5.74 0.10 6.72
C PRO A 28 5.90 -1.43 6.74
N THR A 29 7.00 -1.94 6.17
CA THR A 29 7.32 -3.37 6.15
C THR A 29 7.60 -3.93 7.55
N ALA A 30 8.03 -3.08 8.48
CA ALA A 30 8.35 -3.43 9.86
C ALA A 30 7.20 -3.12 10.85
N MET A 31 6.05 -2.66 10.37
CA MET A 31 4.89 -2.32 11.20
C MET A 31 3.92 -3.50 11.33
N SER A 32 3.36 -3.67 12.52
CA SER A 32 2.26 -4.60 12.76
C SER A 32 0.95 -4.09 12.11
N PRO A 33 -0.02 -4.99 11.85
CA PRO A 33 -1.32 -4.57 11.30
C PRO A 33 -2.08 -3.55 12.16
N SER A 34 -1.90 -3.58 13.49
CA SER A 34 -2.50 -2.59 14.39
C SER A 34 -1.85 -1.22 14.27
N GLU A 35 -0.51 -1.16 14.19
CA GLU A 35 0.22 0.09 13.98
C GLU A 35 -0.18 0.72 12.64
N ILE A 36 -0.30 -0.09 11.58
CA ILE A 36 -0.71 0.37 10.25
C ILE A 36 -2.14 0.94 10.28
N ARG A 37 -3.08 0.26 10.95
CA ARG A 37 -4.46 0.77 11.08
C ARG A 37 -4.51 2.08 11.86
N ALA A 38 -3.72 2.21 12.92
CA ALA A 38 -3.64 3.43 13.70
C ALA A 38 -3.05 4.58 12.86
N PHE A 39 -1.98 4.33 12.11
CA PHE A 39 -1.36 5.32 11.22
C PHE A 39 -2.30 5.77 10.10
N ASN A 40 -3.04 4.85 9.48
CA ASN A 40 -3.98 5.16 8.42
C ASN A 40 -5.29 5.81 8.93
N ALA A 41 -5.53 5.86 10.25
CA ALA A 41 -6.76 6.40 10.80
C ALA A 41 -6.89 7.90 10.44
N GLY A 42 -7.99 8.28 9.79
CA GLY A 42 -8.22 9.65 9.33
C GLY A 42 -7.50 10.02 8.02
N ARG A 43 -6.62 9.15 7.49
CA ARG A 43 -5.95 9.38 6.21
C ARG A 43 -6.81 8.88 5.04
N SER A 44 -6.82 9.63 3.93
CA SER A 44 -7.50 9.21 2.70
C SER A 44 -6.79 8.02 2.06
N ALA A 45 -7.54 7.09 1.46
CA ALA A 45 -6.95 5.96 0.71
C ALA A 45 -6.18 6.38 -0.56
N LYS A 46 -6.31 7.65 -0.98
CA LYS A 46 -5.56 8.27 -2.10
C LYS A 46 -4.36 9.09 -1.63
N ASP A 47 -4.19 9.22 -0.33
CA ASP A 47 -3.08 9.96 0.23
C ASP A 47 -1.75 9.24 -0.08
N PRO A 48 -0.69 9.98 -0.48
CA PRO A 48 0.63 9.41 -0.76
C PRO A 48 1.18 8.51 0.35
N ASP A 49 1.03 8.86 1.63
CA ASP A 49 1.60 8.05 2.72
C ASP A 49 0.63 6.98 3.23
N PHE A 50 -0.59 6.87 2.69
CA PHE A 50 -1.50 5.81 3.09
C PHE A 50 -0.84 4.44 2.88
N ILE A 51 -0.73 3.65 3.95
CA ILE A 51 -0.07 2.35 3.88
C ILE A 51 -1.05 1.33 3.31
N ARG A 52 -0.69 0.71 2.18
CA ARG A 52 -1.45 -0.36 1.54
C ARG A 52 -0.67 -1.67 1.61
N CYS A 53 -1.26 -2.67 2.25
CA CYS A 53 -0.76 -4.03 2.26
C CYS A 53 -1.37 -4.83 1.11
N ARG A 54 -0.52 -5.43 0.27
CA ARG A 54 -0.90 -6.36 -0.80
C ARG A 54 -0.57 -7.78 -0.37
N ARG A 55 -1.42 -8.73 -0.73
CA ARG A 55 -1.14 -10.16 -0.54
C ARG A 55 0.01 -10.53 -1.48
N ASN A 56 1.02 -11.20 -0.96
CA ASN A 56 2.03 -11.86 -1.77
C ASN A 56 1.68 -13.35 -1.87
N GLU A 57 1.52 -13.85 -3.10
CA GLU A 57 1.14 -15.23 -3.36
C GLU A 57 2.40 -16.04 -3.65
N GLU A 58 2.75 -16.90 -2.70
CA GLU A 58 3.84 -17.85 -2.84
C GLU A 58 3.28 -19.22 -3.24
N THR A 59 3.86 -19.84 -4.25
CA THR A 59 3.39 -21.13 -4.77
C THR A 59 3.84 -22.29 -3.86
N GLY A 60 2.89 -22.93 -3.18
CA GLY A 60 3.11 -24.18 -2.46
C GLY A 60 2.01 -24.49 -1.44
N SER A 61 1.75 -25.77 -1.19
CA SER A 61 0.61 -26.23 -0.37
C SER A 61 0.71 -25.88 1.12
N LEU A 62 1.91 -25.54 1.61
CA LEU A 62 2.20 -25.22 3.02
C LEU A 62 2.61 -23.75 3.23
N VAL A 63 2.57 -22.92 2.18
CA VAL A 63 3.13 -21.58 2.30
C VAL A 63 2.20 -20.67 3.09
N ARG A 64 2.77 -19.99 4.08
CA ARG A 64 2.03 -19.02 4.89
C ARG A 64 1.70 -17.81 4.02
N LYS A 65 0.50 -17.26 4.22
CA LYS A 65 0.07 -16.01 3.57
C LYS A 65 1.00 -14.89 4.03
N THR A 66 1.79 -14.33 3.13
CA THR A 66 2.61 -13.15 3.38
C THR A 66 1.94 -11.92 2.80
N PHE A 67 2.17 -10.78 3.44
CA PHE A 67 1.70 -9.48 2.97
C PHE A 67 2.89 -8.55 2.86
N ILE A 68 2.89 -7.73 1.82
CA ILE A 68 3.89 -6.68 1.61
C ILE A 68 3.16 -5.35 1.77
N CYS A 69 3.65 -4.51 2.66
CA CYS A 69 3.02 -3.22 2.98
C CYS A 69 3.96 -2.09 2.57
N HIS A 70 3.46 -1.17 1.77
CA HIS A 70 4.15 0.05 1.36
C HIS A 70 3.16 1.22 1.35
N THR A 71 3.66 2.46 1.36
CA THR A 71 2.82 3.63 1.09
C THR A 71 2.30 3.62 -0.33
N VAL A 72 1.24 4.38 -0.61
CA VAL A 72 0.73 4.57 -1.98
C VAL A 72 1.81 5.15 -2.90
N SER A 73 2.61 6.11 -2.44
CA SER A 73 3.73 6.68 -3.18
C SER A 73 4.78 5.64 -3.54
N GLN A 74 5.22 4.83 -2.57
CA GLN A 74 6.20 3.76 -2.78
C GLN A 74 5.70 2.72 -3.78
N TRP A 75 4.42 2.34 -3.72
CA TRP A 75 3.84 1.45 -4.72
C TRP A 75 3.86 2.05 -6.13
N ALA A 76 3.60 3.35 -6.26
CA ALA A 76 3.64 4.03 -7.55
C ALA A 76 5.07 4.11 -8.10
N GLU A 77 6.06 4.37 -7.25
CA GLU A 77 7.48 4.37 -7.61
C GLU A 77 7.95 2.99 -8.08
N GLN A 78 7.61 1.93 -7.34
CA GLN A 78 7.96 0.55 -7.71
C GLN A 78 7.34 0.14 -9.06
N GLU A 79 6.08 0.51 -9.29
CA GLU A 79 5.41 0.26 -10.58
C GLU A 79 6.14 0.97 -11.73
N GLN A 80 6.49 2.24 -11.55
CA GLN A 80 7.23 3.00 -12.57
C GLN A 80 8.62 2.39 -12.83
N GLN A 81 9.36 2.06 -11.76
CA GLN A 81 10.68 1.47 -11.88
C GLN A 81 10.63 0.09 -12.56
N GLY A 82 9.66 -0.75 -12.20
CA GLY A 82 9.49 -2.06 -12.82
C GLY A 82 9.20 -1.95 -14.31
N ASN A 83 8.31 -1.02 -14.70
CA ASN A 83 8.00 -0.75 -16.09
C ASN A 83 9.23 -0.24 -16.88
N GLN A 84 10.01 0.67 -16.30
CA GLN A 84 11.24 1.16 -16.94
C GLN A 84 12.28 0.05 -17.10
N THR A 85 12.51 -0.73 -16.04
CA THR A 85 13.44 -1.87 -16.07
C THR A 85 13.05 -2.87 -17.16
N GLY A 86 11.76 -3.14 -17.34
CA GLY A 86 11.29 -4.01 -18.42
C GLY A 86 11.61 -3.48 -19.82
N ARG A 87 11.52 -2.16 -20.03
CA ARG A 87 11.92 -1.52 -21.30
C ARG A 87 13.43 -1.61 -21.51
N ASP A 88 14.21 -1.29 -20.48
CA ASP A 88 15.67 -1.30 -20.56
C ASP A 88 16.20 -2.69 -20.90
N VAL A 89 15.65 -3.72 -20.26
CA VAL A 89 15.98 -5.12 -20.56
C VAL A 89 15.64 -5.47 -22.00
N TYR A 90 14.44 -5.10 -22.48
CA TYR A 90 14.04 -5.35 -23.87
C TYR A 90 14.98 -4.67 -24.87
N ASP A 91 15.29 -3.40 -24.66
CA ASP A 91 16.18 -2.62 -25.53
C ASP A 91 17.60 -3.21 -25.54
N GLU A 92 18.10 -3.66 -24.38
CA GLU A 92 19.38 -4.35 -24.30
C GLU A 92 19.37 -5.65 -25.12
N PHE A 93 18.32 -6.48 -24.98
CA PHE A 93 18.18 -7.72 -25.75
C PHE A 93 18.14 -7.47 -27.26
N VAL A 94 17.35 -6.50 -27.72
CA VAL A 94 17.28 -6.14 -29.15
C VAL A 94 18.63 -5.65 -29.66
N SER A 95 19.32 -4.81 -28.89
CA SER A 95 20.64 -4.29 -29.27
C SER A 95 21.67 -5.40 -29.43
N LYS A 96 21.66 -6.40 -28.55
CA LYS A 96 22.56 -7.57 -28.63
C LYS A 96 22.20 -8.47 -29.81
N ALA A 97 20.91 -8.73 -30.04
CA ALA A 97 20.45 -9.54 -31.17
C ALA A 97 20.84 -8.93 -32.53
N GLY A 98 20.74 -7.60 -32.67
CA GLY A 98 21.17 -6.89 -33.88
C GLY A 98 22.69 -6.90 -34.11
N ARG A 99 23.49 -7.07 -33.05
CA ARG A 99 24.95 -7.19 -33.15
C ARG A 99 25.42 -8.59 -33.53
N THR A 100 24.63 -9.63 -33.26
CA THR A 100 24.95 -11.02 -33.61
C THR A 100 24.59 -11.40 -35.05
N SER A 101 23.86 -10.54 -35.77
CA SER A 101 23.45 -10.76 -37.17
C SER A 101 24.29 -9.99 -38.19
N SER A 102 25.39 -9.35 -37.76
CA SER A 102 26.39 -8.67 -38.62
C SER A 102 27.70 -9.44 -38.69
#